data_AF-A0AAD8J1C3-F1
#
_entry.id   AF-A0AAD8J1C3-F1
#
_cell.length_a   1.000
_cell.length_b   1.000
_cell.length_c   1.000
_cell.angle_alpha   90.00
_cell.angle_beta   90.00
_cell.angle_gamma   90.00
#
_symmetry.space_group_name_H-M   'P 1'
#
loop_
_entity.id
_entity.type
_entity.pdbx_description
1 polymer ?
#
loop_
_entity_poly.entity_id
_entity_poly.type
_entity_poly.pdbx_seq_one_letter_code
_entity_poly.pdbx_strand_id
1 'polypeptide(L)'
;MAGNNSNSGQWLLLYLCISCISLLFHSSQAQQSYVNNKQLQCEQNYTTTLGYNCSTTSTTPSCLSYVTFRSTTDYNTPVSIANLLNTNSSEVARLNNFSEDSTISPDTLIIAPISCSCSGARAPGGPFYQHQTNYSLNFTGETYFSVANNTYQGLTTCQSLISQNTYDYQNLVAGMEVNVPVRCACPSKKQVDDGYKYLLAYLITWGNNVNQIARSFRDSGANYMSILEANELEAKNIIFPFTPLLVPLKKEPNRKKS
;
A
#
# COMPACT_ATOMS: atom_id res chain seq x y z
N MET A 1 14.27 -68.15 -0.33
CA MET A 1 15.05 -66.92 -0.52
C MET A 1 14.06 -65.77 -0.64
N ALA A 2 13.77 -65.09 0.48
CA ALA A 2 12.87 -63.93 0.49
C ALA A 2 13.72 -62.68 0.21
N GLY A 3 13.52 -62.07 -0.96
CA GLY A 3 14.16 -60.81 -1.33
C GLY A 3 13.55 -59.67 -0.55
N ASN A 4 14.33 -59.08 0.37
CA ASN A 4 13.94 -57.91 1.13
C ASN A 4 13.93 -56.70 0.20
N ASN A 5 12.74 -56.15 -0.06
CA ASN A 5 12.54 -55.06 -1.01
C ASN A 5 12.84 -53.72 -0.32
N SER A 6 14.12 -53.32 -0.32
CA SER A 6 14.68 -52.11 0.32
C SER A 6 14.17 -50.78 -0.27
N ASN A 7 13.25 -50.81 -1.23
CA ASN A 7 12.82 -49.62 -1.96
C ASN A 7 11.64 -48.87 -1.31
N SER A 8 10.84 -49.49 -0.42
CA SER A 8 9.62 -48.84 0.10
C SER A 8 9.89 -47.64 1.03
N GLY A 9 10.96 -47.68 1.81
CA GLY A 9 11.33 -46.61 2.75
C GLY A 9 11.89 -45.36 2.07
N GLN A 10 12.52 -45.51 0.90
CA GLN A 10 13.08 -44.39 0.14
C GLN A 10 11.99 -43.51 -0.47
N TRP A 11 10.92 -44.12 -0.99
CA TRP A 11 9.77 -43.38 -1.52
C TRP A 11 9.04 -42.61 -0.41
N LEU A 12 8.88 -43.20 0.78
CA LEU A 12 8.25 -42.54 1.93
C LEU A 12 9.05 -41.30 2.41
N LEU A 13 10.38 -41.41 2.46
CA LEU A 13 11.26 -40.29 2.79
C LEU A 13 11.23 -39.19 1.73
N LEU A 14 11.17 -39.56 0.44
CA LEU A 14 11.07 -38.59 -0.66
C LEU A 14 9.73 -37.85 -0.61
N TYR A 15 8.62 -38.54 -0.36
CA TYR A 15 7.29 -37.94 -0.20
C TYR A 15 7.21 -37.01 1.02
N LEU A 16 7.78 -37.39 2.15
CA LEU A 16 7.88 -36.52 3.33
C LEU A 16 8.73 -35.28 3.06
N CYS A 17 9.85 -35.42 2.34
CA CYS A 17 10.68 -34.30 1.92
C CYS A 17 9.93 -33.35 0.98
N ILE A 18 9.24 -33.87 -0.04
CA ILE A 18 8.46 -33.06 -0.98
C ILE A 18 7.29 -32.36 -0.28
N SER A 19 6.60 -33.05 0.65
CA SER A 19 5.54 -32.48 1.49
C SER A 19 6.07 -31.36 2.38
N CYS A 20 7.22 -31.54 3.02
CA CYS A 20 7.89 -30.49 3.81
C CYS A 20 8.32 -29.30 2.93
N ILE A 21 8.83 -29.54 1.73
CA ILE A 21 9.22 -28.49 0.78
C ILE A 21 7.98 -27.70 0.32
N SER A 22 6.84 -28.35 0.07
CA SER A 22 5.59 -27.64 -0.25
C SER A 22 5.01 -26.82 0.92
N LEU A 23 5.32 -27.20 2.17
CA LEU A 23 5.01 -26.39 3.36
C LEU A 23 5.95 -25.19 3.50
N LEU A 24 7.18 -25.26 2.96
CA LEU A 24 8.15 -24.16 2.94
C LEU A 24 7.87 -23.11 1.84
N PHE A 25 7.11 -23.47 0.79
CA PHE A 25 6.72 -22.57 -0.30
C PHE A 25 5.31 -21.98 -0.16
N HIS A 26 4.80 -21.83 1.07
CA HIS A 26 3.67 -20.92 1.29
C HIS A 26 4.20 -19.49 1.25
N SER A 27 4.35 -18.93 0.04
CA SER A 27 4.46 -17.49 -0.16
C SER A 27 3.28 -16.86 0.57
N SER A 28 3.55 -16.24 1.72
CA SER A 28 2.50 -15.58 2.49
C SER A 28 1.98 -14.43 1.62
N GLN A 29 0.78 -14.58 1.06
CA GLN A 29 0.07 -13.56 0.24
C GLN A 29 -0.17 -12.21 0.98
N ALA A 30 0.34 -12.11 2.21
CA ALA A 30 0.34 -10.95 3.09
C ALA A 30 1.49 -9.98 2.85
N GLN A 31 2.59 -10.51 2.31
CA GLN A 31 3.83 -9.80 2.16
C GLN A 31 3.81 -9.10 0.81
N GLN A 32 4.19 -7.83 0.83
CA GLN A 32 4.20 -7.01 -0.36
C GLN A 32 5.63 -6.57 -0.62
N SER A 33 6.15 -6.91 -1.80
CA SER A 33 7.48 -6.48 -2.17
C SER A 33 7.57 -4.97 -2.15
N TYR A 34 8.49 -4.48 -1.33
CA TYR A 34 8.77 -3.06 -1.23
C TYR A 34 9.27 -2.52 -2.59
N VAL A 35 8.58 -1.49 -3.11
CA VAL A 35 8.81 -0.96 -4.47
C VAL A 35 10.17 -0.28 -4.61
N ASN A 36 10.71 0.27 -3.51
CA ASN A 36 12.00 0.97 -3.44
C ASN A 36 12.03 2.25 -4.30
N ASN A 37 12.81 2.28 -5.39
CA ASN A 37 12.96 3.42 -6.30
C ASN A 37 12.41 3.11 -7.70
N LYS A 38 11.81 1.93 -7.90
CA LYS A 38 11.28 1.50 -9.21
C LYS A 38 10.14 2.39 -9.71
N GLN A 39 9.38 3.00 -8.80
CA GLN A 39 8.34 3.99 -9.11
C GLN A 39 8.87 5.26 -9.78
N LEU A 40 10.19 5.53 -9.68
CA LEU A 40 10.80 6.67 -10.35
C LEU A 40 11.09 6.41 -11.84
N GLN A 41 10.96 5.15 -12.29
CA GLN A 41 11.29 4.72 -13.65
C GLN A 41 10.02 4.42 -14.44
N CYS A 42 9.22 5.45 -14.78
CA CYS A 42 7.88 5.29 -15.38
C CYS A 42 7.84 4.45 -16.67
N GLU A 43 8.93 4.43 -17.43
CA GLU A 43 9.04 3.69 -18.69
C GLU A 43 9.32 2.19 -18.47
N GLN A 44 9.61 1.77 -17.24
CA GLN A 44 9.91 0.38 -16.90
C GLN A 44 8.68 -0.33 -16.34
N ASN A 45 8.41 -1.53 -16.86
CA ASN A 45 7.24 -2.33 -16.51
C ASN A 45 7.51 -3.28 -15.34
N TYR A 46 7.77 -2.73 -14.16
CA TYR A 46 7.90 -3.53 -12.94
C TYR A 46 6.52 -3.92 -12.40
N THR A 47 6.22 -5.20 -12.26
CA THR A 47 4.92 -5.65 -11.72
C THR A 47 4.65 -5.10 -10.31
N THR A 48 5.69 -4.92 -9.49
CA THR A 48 5.59 -4.38 -8.13
C THR A 48 5.10 -2.92 -8.09
N THR A 49 5.32 -2.14 -9.16
CA THR A 49 4.86 -0.73 -9.21
C THR A 49 3.36 -0.62 -9.54
N LEU A 50 2.72 -1.68 -10.04
CA LEU A 50 1.33 -1.63 -10.47
C LEU A 50 0.32 -1.66 -9.31
N GLY A 51 0.65 -2.38 -8.24
CA GLY A 51 -0.17 -2.39 -7.03
C GLY A 51 0.34 -3.39 -6.01
N TYR A 52 -0.45 -3.64 -4.97
CA TYR A 52 -0.23 -4.73 -4.04
C TYR A 52 -1.03 -5.95 -4.47
N ASN A 53 -0.38 -7.10 -4.64
CA ASN A 53 -1.04 -8.28 -5.20
C ASN A 53 -2.17 -8.74 -4.29
N CYS A 54 -3.28 -9.15 -4.91
CA CYS A 54 -4.41 -9.76 -4.21
C CYS A 54 -4.93 -10.96 -5.02
N SER A 55 -5.83 -11.74 -4.42
CA SER A 55 -6.59 -12.75 -5.15
C SER A 55 -8.05 -12.34 -5.18
N THR A 56 -8.71 -12.42 -6.33
CA THR A 56 -10.17 -12.22 -6.42
C THR A 56 -10.95 -13.32 -5.73
N THR A 57 -10.31 -14.44 -5.39
CA THR A 57 -10.88 -15.51 -4.56
C THR A 57 -10.55 -15.36 -3.06
N SER A 58 -9.85 -14.27 -2.68
CA SER A 58 -9.56 -13.95 -1.29
C SER A 58 -10.85 -13.80 -0.49
N THR A 59 -10.85 -14.28 0.76
CA THR A 59 -11.95 -14.10 1.72
C THR A 59 -12.15 -12.64 2.11
N THR A 60 -11.22 -11.75 1.78
CA THR A 60 -11.29 -10.32 2.10
C THR A 60 -11.04 -9.52 0.81
N PRO A 61 -12.01 -9.46 -0.11
CA PRO A 61 -11.87 -8.73 -1.37
C PRO A 61 -11.83 -7.21 -1.17
N SER A 62 -12.35 -6.72 -0.04
CA SER A 62 -12.31 -5.31 0.34
C SER A 62 -12.23 -5.14 1.86
N CYS A 63 -11.70 -4.02 2.30
CA CYS A 63 -11.57 -3.67 3.70
C CYS A 63 -11.45 -2.15 3.90
N LEU A 64 -11.70 -1.70 5.12
CA LEU A 64 -11.26 -0.38 5.56
C LEU A 64 -9.73 -0.40 5.73
N SER A 65 -9.06 0.51 5.03
CA SER A 65 -7.62 0.74 5.12
C SER A 65 -7.38 2.21 5.43
N TYR A 66 -6.14 2.57 5.72
CA TYR A 66 -5.75 3.96 5.92
C TYR A 66 -4.56 4.32 5.04
N VAL A 67 -4.43 5.60 4.70
CA VAL A 67 -3.24 6.19 4.09
C VAL A 67 -2.78 7.34 4.97
N THR A 68 -1.52 7.72 4.83
CA THR A 68 -1.07 9.03 5.34
C THR A 68 -0.74 9.97 4.19
N PHE A 69 -1.08 11.25 4.37
CA PHE A 69 -0.83 12.33 3.43
C PHE A 69 -0.16 13.50 4.16
N ARG A 70 0.84 14.15 3.57
CA ARG A 70 1.44 15.36 4.14
C ARG A 70 0.75 16.58 3.56
N SER A 71 0.22 17.45 4.42
CA SER A 71 -0.42 18.69 3.96
C SER A 71 0.55 19.53 3.11
N THR A 72 0.04 20.07 2.00
CA THR A 72 0.77 20.97 1.10
C THR A 72 0.14 22.35 1.12
N THR A 73 0.58 23.29 0.29
CA THR A 73 -0.12 24.58 0.13
C THR A 73 -1.53 24.42 -0.45
N ASP A 74 -1.71 23.45 -1.34
CA ASP A 74 -2.94 23.27 -2.11
C ASP A 74 -3.92 22.31 -1.41
N TYR A 75 -3.39 21.41 -0.57
CA TYR A 75 -4.14 20.42 0.20
C TYR A 75 -3.83 20.59 1.69
N ASN A 76 -4.38 21.66 2.29
CA ASN A 76 -4.12 22.07 3.66
C ASN A 76 -5.37 22.08 4.56
N THR A 77 -6.46 21.45 4.15
CA THR A 77 -7.66 21.28 5.00
C THR A 77 -8.13 19.84 4.95
N PRO A 78 -8.82 19.33 5.98
CA PRO A 78 -9.46 18.02 5.89
C PRO A 78 -10.34 17.86 4.64
N VAL A 79 -11.09 18.90 4.25
CA VAL A 79 -11.91 18.92 3.03
C VAL A 79 -11.08 18.76 1.75
N SER A 80 -10.04 19.58 1.56
CA SER A 80 -9.20 19.52 0.35
C SER A 80 -8.47 18.18 0.22
N ILE A 81 -7.96 17.64 1.34
CA ILE A 81 -7.30 16.33 1.40
C ILE A 81 -8.32 15.21 1.12
N ALA A 82 -9.51 15.28 1.71
CA ALA A 82 -10.55 14.27 1.52
C ALA A 82 -11.04 14.23 0.07
N ASN A 83 -11.20 15.39 -0.58
CA ASN A 83 -11.55 15.48 -1.98
C ASN A 83 -10.48 14.84 -2.89
N LEU A 84 -9.19 15.11 -2.63
CA LEU A 84 -8.09 14.51 -3.40
C LEU A 84 -8.06 12.97 -3.26
N LEU A 85 -8.28 12.48 -2.05
CA LEU A 85 -8.22 11.06 -1.70
C LEU A 85 -9.55 10.32 -1.86
N ASN A 86 -10.59 10.98 -2.37
CA ASN A 86 -11.96 10.44 -2.52
C ASN A 86 -12.49 9.78 -1.23
N THR A 87 -12.40 10.50 -0.11
CA THR A 87 -12.84 10.01 1.21
C THR A 87 -13.70 11.05 1.96
N ASN A 88 -14.11 10.72 3.18
CA ASN A 88 -14.97 11.55 4.02
C ASN A 88 -14.16 12.58 4.83
N SER A 89 -14.44 13.88 4.64
CA SER A 89 -13.76 15.00 5.31
C SER A 89 -13.95 15.00 6.83
N SER A 90 -15.15 14.68 7.32
CA SER A 90 -15.45 14.57 8.76
C SER A 90 -14.59 13.51 9.43
N GLU A 91 -14.38 12.38 8.77
CA GLU A 91 -13.51 11.31 9.27
C GLU A 91 -12.03 11.70 9.24
N VAL A 92 -11.56 12.35 8.16
CA VAL A 92 -10.20 12.93 8.13
C VAL A 92 -10.02 13.93 9.28
N ALA A 93 -10.98 14.81 9.51
CA ALA A 93 -10.94 15.78 10.60
C ALA A 93 -10.91 15.08 11.98
N ARG A 94 -11.81 14.11 12.21
CA ARG A 94 -11.93 13.33 13.45
C ARG A 94 -10.64 12.58 13.78
N LEU A 95 -10.08 11.84 12.82
CA LEU A 95 -8.88 11.03 13.03
C LEU A 95 -7.65 11.87 13.34
N ASN A 96 -7.63 13.14 12.92
CA ASN A 96 -6.48 14.04 13.06
C ASN A 96 -6.66 15.15 14.11
N ASN A 97 -7.81 15.19 14.79
CA ASN A 97 -8.21 16.26 15.73
C ASN A 97 -8.20 17.66 15.12
N PHE A 98 -8.72 17.78 13.90
CA PHE A 98 -8.96 19.05 13.24
C PHE A 98 -10.46 19.33 13.12
N SER A 99 -10.82 20.58 12.86
CA SER A 99 -12.13 20.90 12.29
C SER A 99 -12.06 20.78 10.77
N GLU A 100 -13.16 20.46 10.10
CA GLU A 100 -13.16 20.15 8.66
C GLU A 100 -12.58 21.27 7.76
N ASP A 101 -12.80 22.53 8.14
CA ASP A 101 -12.32 23.69 7.39
C ASP A 101 -11.04 24.30 7.97
N SER A 102 -10.51 23.73 9.07
CA SER A 102 -9.31 24.29 9.70
C SER A 102 -8.10 24.11 8.80
N THR A 103 -7.35 25.19 8.62
CA THR A 103 -6.08 25.16 7.90
C THR A 103 -5.04 24.38 8.72
N ILE A 104 -4.39 23.44 8.05
CA ILE A 104 -3.35 22.56 8.54
C ILE A 104 -2.01 23.12 8.07
N SER A 105 -1.06 23.31 9.00
CA SER A 105 0.29 23.72 8.65
C SER A 105 0.93 22.76 7.64
N PRO A 106 1.70 23.23 6.65
CA PRO A 106 2.39 22.36 5.69
C PRO A 106 3.25 21.29 6.37
N ASP A 107 3.47 20.17 5.67
CA ASP A 107 4.24 19.01 6.13
C ASP A 107 3.67 18.32 7.39
N THR A 108 2.41 18.60 7.74
CA THR A 108 1.70 17.87 8.78
C THR A 108 1.24 16.53 8.21
N LEU A 109 1.59 15.43 8.88
CA LEU A 109 1.13 14.10 8.52
C LEU A 109 -0.34 13.89 8.94
N ILE A 110 -1.19 13.61 7.97
CA ILE A 110 -2.64 13.43 8.09
C ILE A 110 -3.01 11.98 7.79
N ILE A 111 -3.81 11.37 8.65
CA ILE A 111 -4.35 10.02 8.48
C ILE A 111 -5.70 10.11 7.75
N ALA A 112 -5.87 9.42 6.65
CA ALA A 112 -7.13 9.38 5.91
C ALA A 112 -7.64 7.94 5.78
N PRO A 113 -8.93 7.67 6.06
CA PRO A 113 -9.51 6.36 5.83
C PRO A 113 -9.80 6.19 4.35
N ILE A 114 -9.65 4.98 3.81
CA ILE A 114 -9.99 4.67 2.42
C ILE A 114 -10.64 3.29 2.33
N SER A 115 -11.52 3.12 1.34
CA SER A 115 -12.09 1.81 1.02
C SER A 115 -11.15 1.09 0.07
N CYS A 116 -10.41 0.10 0.59
CA CYS A 116 -9.48 -0.68 -0.20
C CYS A 116 -10.17 -1.88 -0.81
N SER A 117 -9.94 -2.16 -2.09
CA SER A 117 -10.55 -3.28 -2.79
C SER A 117 -9.59 -3.94 -3.76
N CYS A 118 -9.70 -5.25 -3.90
CA CYS A 118 -9.00 -6.05 -4.89
C CYS A 118 -9.70 -5.88 -6.25
N SER A 119 -9.09 -5.13 -7.16
CA SER A 119 -9.64 -4.84 -8.48
C SER A 119 -8.67 -5.24 -9.59
N GLY A 120 -9.07 -5.11 -10.87
CA GLY A 120 -8.13 -5.30 -11.98
C GLY A 120 -7.85 -6.77 -12.33
N ALA A 121 -8.81 -7.68 -12.18
CA ALA A 121 -8.66 -9.10 -12.53
C ALA A 121 -8.13 -9.37 -13.97
N ARG A 122 -8.30 -8.40 -14.87
CA ARG A 122 -7.84 -8.44 -16.27
C ARG A 122 -6.73 -7.44 -16.58
N ALA A 123 -6.24 -6.70 -15.58
CA ALA A 123 -5.14 -5.76 -15.76
C ALA A 123 -3.82 -6.53 -16.03
N PRO A 124 -2.93 -5.98 -16.87
CA PRO A 124 -1.58 -6.52 -16.99
C PRO A 124 -0.91 -6.60 -15.60
N GLY A 125 -0.40 -7.77 -15.23
CA GLY A 125 0.19 -8.00 -13.90
C GLY A 125 -0.76 -8.60 -12.85
N GLY A 126 -2.06 -8.70 -13.13
CA GLY A 126 -3.05 -9.37 -12.27
C GLY A 126 -3.88 -8.41 -11.42
N PRO A 127 -4.73 -8.93 -10.52
CA PRO A 127 -5.53 -8.10 -9.64
C PRO A 127 -4.69 -7.49 -8.51
N PHE A 128 -4.96 -6.23 -8.21
CA PHE A 128 -4.26 -5.46 -7.19
C PHE A 128 -5.24 -4.84 -6.19
N TYR A 129 -4.81 -4.75 -4.93
CA TYR A 129 -5.50 -3.92 -3.94
C TYR A 129 -5.26 -2.44 -4.26
N GLN A 130 -6.35 -1.69 -4.39
CA GLN A 130 -6.34 -0.25 -4.60
C GLN A 130 -7.61 0.42 -4.09
N HIS A 131 -7.50 1.73 -3.89
CA HIS A 131 -8.61 2.65 -3.71
C HIS A 131 -8.66 3.57 -4.92
N GLN A 132 -9.80 3.63 -5.59
CA GLN A 132 -9.95 4.44 -6.80
C GLN A 132 -10.27 5.89 -6.45
N THR A 133 -9.45 6.81 -6.95
CA THR A 133 -9.72 8.26 -6.93
C THR A 133 -9.68 8.80 -8.35
N ASN A 134 -10.20 10.00 -8.56
CA ASN A 134 -10.13 10.72 -9.84
C ASN A 134 -9.45 12.06 -9.61
N TYR A 135 -8.62 12.48 -10.56
CA TYR A 135 -7.89 13.74 -10.49
C TYR A 135 -8.04 14.50 -11.80
N SER A 136 -8.44 15.76 -11.72
CA SER A 136 -8.41 16.66 -12.87
C SER A 136 -7.05 17.34 -12.93
N LEU A 137 -6.33 17.18 -14.04
CA LEU A 137 -5.05 17.84 -14.24
C LEU A 137 -5.22 19.35 -14.09
N ASN A 138 -4.53 19.95 -13.13
CA ASN A 138 -4.70 21.33 -12.72
C ASN A 138 -4.03 22.32 -13.69
N PHE A 139 -2.88 21.96 -14.26
CA PHE A 139 -2.14 22.85 -15.16
C PHE A 139 -1.39 22.11 -16.28
N THR A 140 -1.06 22.86 -17.34
CA THR A 140 -0.29 22.33 -18.48
C THR A 140 1.11 21.92 -18.06
N GLY A 141 1.52 20.71 -18.40
CA GLY A 141 2.84 20.17 -18.08
C GLY A 141 2.84 19.19 -16.91
N GLU A 142 1.69 18.95 -16.26
CA GLU A 142 1.56 17.80 -15.38
C GLU A 142 1.74 16.49 -16.16
N THR A 143 2.44 15.56 -15.52
CA THR A 143 2.73 14.22 -16.05
C THR A 143 2.24 13.17 -15.05
N TYR A 144 2.09 11.92 -15.47
CA TYR A 144 1.84 10.83 -14.53
C TYR A 144 2.93 10.72 -13.45
N PHE A 145 4.17 11.10 -13.74
CA PHE A 145 5.23 11.17 -12.74
C PHE A 145 4.96 12.25 -11.69
N SER A 146 4.64 13.48 -12.10
CA SER A 146 4.36 14.57 -11.16
C SER A 146 3.07 14.33 -10.36
N VAL A 147 2.03 13.80 -10.99
CA VAL A 147 0.79 13.41 -10.30
C VAL A 147 1.08 12.35 -9.25
N ALA A 148 1.84 11.30 -9.60
CA ALA A 148 2.17 10.24 -8.66
C ALA A 148 3.04 10.74 -7.49
N ASN A 149 4.13 11.45 -7.77
CA ASN A 149 5.16 11.74 -6.77
C ASN A 149 4.95 13.07 -6.04
N ASN A 150 4.33 14.07 -6.68
CA ASN A 150 4.16 15.39 -6.08
C ASN A 150 2.73 15.53 -5.53
N THR A 151 1.71 15.25 -6.34
CA THR A 151 0.30 15.41 -5.96
C THR A 151 -0.15 14.33 -4.99
N TYR A 152 0.07 13.06 -5.32
CA TYR A 152 -0.28 11.90 -4.48
C TYR A 152 0.90 11.39 -3.62
N GLN A 153 2.05 12.04 -3.70
CA GLN A 153 3.18 11.84 -2.79
C GLN A 153 3.73 10.38 -2.75
N GLY A 154 3.51 9.60 -3.81
CA GLY A 154 3.89 8.18 -3.90
C GLY A 154 2.81 7.21 -3.42
N LEU A 155 1.62 7.69 -3.05
CA LEU A 155 0.46 6.83 -2.79
C LEU A 155 -0.02 6.11 -4.05
N THR A 156 0.40 6.54 -5.23
CA THR A 156 0.28 5.82 -6.51
C THR A 156 1.64 5.81 -7.22
N THR A 157 1.72 5.13 -8.37
CA THR A 157 2.91 5.16 -9.23
C THR A 157 2.53 5.62 -10.63
N CYS A 158 3.48 6.22 -11.35
CA CYS A 158 3.24 6.57 -12.74
C CYS A 158 2.96 5.35 -13.62
N GLN A 159 3.56 4.20 -13.34
CA GLN A 159 3.24 2.96 -14.06
C GLN A 159 1.79 2.53 -13.83
N SER A 160 1.28 2.63 -12.59
CA SER A 160 -0.11 2.30 -12.31
C SER A 160 -1.06 3.28 -13.02
N LEU A 161 -0.73 4.58 -13.01
CA LEU A 161 -1.46 5.59 -13.78
C LEU A 161 -1.46 5.29 -15.29
N ILE A 162 -0.30 4.99 -15.89
CA ILE A 162 -0.18 4.62 -17.31
C ILE A 162 -1.04 3.37 -17.60
N SER A 163 -1.03 2.38 -16.72
CA SER A 163 -1.75 1.12 -16.93
C SER A 163 -3.28 1.22 -16.81
N GLN A 164 -3.79 2.24 -16.10
CA GLN A 164 -5.22 2.39 -15.77
C GLN A 164 -5.89 3.61 -16.40
N ASN A 165 -5.18 4.30 -17.29
CA ASN A 165 -5.70 5.42 -18.06
C ASN A 165 -5.50 5.18 -19.56
N THR A 166 -6.41 5.73 -20.36
CA THR A 166 -6.36 5.61 -21.83
C THR A 166 -5.52 6.70 -22.49
N TYR A 167 -5.18 7.76 -21.76
CA TYR A 167 -4.38 8.86 -22.30
C TYR A 167 -2.91 8.47 -22.37
N ASP A 168 -2.29 8.78 -23.51
CA ASP A 168 -0.85 8.68 -23.65
C ASP A 168 -0.18 9.67 -22.68
N TYR A 169 0.88 9.22 -22.00
CA TYR A 169 1.62 10.03 -21.03
C TYR A 169 2.23 11.32 -21.64
N GLN A 170 2.36 11.38 -22.96
CA GLN A 170 2.82 12.57 -23.71
C GLN A 170 1.68 13.54 -24.07
N ASN A 171 0.42 13.13 -23.96
CA ASN A 171 -0.75 13.88 -24.43
C ASN A 171 -1.66 14.34 -23.28
N LEU A 172 -1.09 14.57 -22.10
CA LEU A 172 -1.79 15.06 -20.93
C LEU A 172 -1.98 16.57 -21.00
N VAL A 173 -3.23 17.04 -20.86
CA VAL A 173 -3.57 18.48 -20.86
C VAL A 173 -4.42 18.84 -19.65
N ALA A 174 -4.34 20.10 -19.24
CA ALA A 174 -5.13 20.62 -18.11
C ALA A 174 -6.64 20.38 -18.32
N GLY A 175 -7.33 20.05 -17.23
CA GLY A 175 -8.75 19.71 -17.18
C GLY A 175 -9.07 18.24 -17.45
N MET A 176 -8.16 17.48 -18.05
CA MET A 176 -8.38 16.03 -18.24
C MET A 176 -8.53 15.33 -16.89
N GLU A 177 -9.55 14.50 -16.77
CA GLU A 177 -9.77 13.65 -15.61
C GLU A 177 -9.03 12.32 -15.79
N VAL A 178 -8.14 12.00 -14.86
CA VAL A 178 -7.37 10.75 -14.84
C VAL A 178 -7.78 9.90 -13.64
N ASN A 179 -7.86 8.60 -13.86
CA ASN A 179 -8.02 7.58 -12.84
C ASN A 179 -6.73 7.48 -12.03
N VAL A 180 -6.82 7.62 -10.72
CA VAL A 180 -5.67 7.49 -9.82
C VAL A 180 -5.88 6.31 -8.86
N PRO A 181 -5.23 5.17 -9.11
CA PRO A 181 -5.29 4.02 -8.21
C PRO A 181 -4.35 4.24 -7.01
N VAL A 182 -4.91 4.61 -5.87
CA VAL A 182 -4.19 4.73 -4.60
C VAL A 182 -3.89 3.34 -4.05
N ARG A 183 -2.62 3.08 -3.77
CA ARG A 183 -2.13 1.80 -3.26
C ARG A 183 -2.55 1.60 -1.80
N CYS A 184 -3.19 0.48 -1.54
CA CYS A 184 -3.62 0.05 -0.21
C CYS A 184 -3.65 -1.47 -0.14
N ALA A 185 -3.83 -2.06 1.04
CA ALA A 185 -3.93 -3.51 1.16
C ALA A 185 -4.89 -3.90 2.27
N CYS A 186 -5.42 -5.13 2.20
CA CYS A 186 -6.18 -5.73 3.27
C CYS A 186 -5.32 -6.70 4.10
N PRO A 187 -5.57 -6.81 5.43
CA PRO A 187 -4.87 -7.79 6.24
C PRO A 187 -5.04 -9.20 5.69
N SER A 188 -3.94 -9.94 5.62
CA SER A 188 -3.95 -11.36 5.32
C SER A 188 -4.58 -12.19 6.44
N LYS A 189 -4.92 -13.45 6.15
CA LYS A 189 -5.38 -14.37 7.19
C LYS A 189 -4.42 -14.48 8.37
N LYS A 190 -3.11 -14.58 8.13
CA LYS A 190 -2.10 -14.61 9.20
C LYS A 190 -2.16 -13.35 10.06
N GLN A 191 -2.22 -12.17 9.43
CA GLN A 191 -2.32 -10.90 10.16
C GLN A 191 -3.63 -10.80 10.95
N VAL A 192 -4.75 -11.28 10.41
CA VAL A 192 -6.03 -11.35 11.12
C VAL A 192 -5.94 -12.29 12.32
N ASP A 193 -5.34 -13.47 12.16
CA ASP A 193 -5.13 -14.45 13.23
C ASP A 193 -4.21 -13.87 14.34
N ASP A 194 -3.25 -13.00 13.98
CA ASP A 194 -2.39 -12.24 14.91
C ASP A 194 -3.09 -10.99 15.53
N GLY A 195 -4.36 -10.76 15.17
CA GLY A 195 -5.23 -9.71 15.71
C GLY A 195 -5.12 -8.34 15.04
N TYR A 196 -4.46 -8.25 13.88
CA TYR A 196 -4.45 -7.03 13.07
C TYR A 196 -5.78 -6.90 12.31
N LYS A 197 -6.31 -5.67 12.29
CA LYS A 197 -7.62 -5.34 11.70
C LYS A 197 -7.50 -4.42 10.49
N TYR A 198 -6.43 -3.63 10.43
CA TYR A 198 -6.21 -2.63 9.41
C TYR A 198 -4.77 -2.65 8.93
N LEU A 199 -4.56 -2.25 7.68
CA LEU A 199 -3.26 -1.84 7.16
C LEU A 199 -3.30 -0.34 6.89
N LEU A 200 -2.24 0.36 7.25
CA LEU A 200 -2.04 1.77 6.93
C LEU A 200 -0.88 1.89 5.92
N ALA A 201 -1.11 2.51 4.77
CA ALA A 201 -0.04 2.87 3.85
C ALA A 201 0.62 4.17 4.31
N TYR A 202 1.76 4.04 4.99
CA TYR A 202 2.52 5.14 5.55
C TYR A 202 3.43 5.78 4.50
N LEU A 203 3.32 7.08 4.35
CA LEU A 203 4.13 7.89 3.46
C LEU A 203 5.52 8.12 4.04
N ILE A 204 6.53 7.52 3.41
CA ILE A 204 7.93 7.70 3.80
C ILE A 204 8.44 9.04 3.25
N THR A 205 9.17 9.77 4.09
CA THR A 205 10.01 10.89 3.68
C THR A 205 11.43 10.72 4.22
N TRP A 206 12.34 11.63 3.83
CA TRP A 206 13.73 11.63 4.25
C TRP A 206 13.87 11.59 5.77
N GLY A 207 14.80 10.75 6.25
CA GLY A 207 15.09 10.60 7.68
C GLY A 207 14.12 9.70 8.45
N ASN A 208 13.04 9.20 7.83
CA ASN A 208 12.20 8.18 8.47
C ASN A 208 12.95 6.85 8.60
N ASN A 209 12.63 6.12 9.68
CA ASN A 209 12.99 4.72 9.83
C ASN A 209 11.82 3.92 10.41
N VAL A 210 11.83 2.62 10.17
CA VAL A 210 10.74 1.69 10.56
C VAL A 210 10.45 1.75 12.07
N ASN A 211 11.47 1.95 12.90
CA ASN A 211 11.30 2.01 14.36
C ASN A 211 10.55 3.28 14.79
N GLN A 212 10.87 4.44 14.22
CA GLN A 212 10.12 5.67 14.46
C GLN A 212 8.65 5.53 14.01
N ILE A 213 8.42 4.96 12.83
CA ILE A 213 7.06 4.71 12.31
C ILE A 213 6.27 3.80 13.26
N ALA A 214 6.88 2.68 13.70
CA ALA A 214 6.26 1.78 14.67
C ALA A 214 5.87 2.50 15.97
N ARG A 215 6.73 3.38 16.48
CA ARG A 215 6.45 4.17 17.69
C ARG A 215 5.30 5.15 17.49
N SER A 216 5.19 5.78 16.33
CA SER A 216 4.10 6.73 16.02
C SER A 216 2.72 6.07 16.07
N PHE A 217 2.62 4.77 15.75
CA PHE A 217 1.35 4.02 15.75
C PHE A 217 1.27 2.93 16.82
N ARG A 218 2.15 2.97 17.83
CA ARG A 218 2.22 1.93 18.88
C ARG A 218 0.89 1.73 19.61
N ASP A 219 0.16 2.82 19.87
CA ASP A 219 -1.10 2.78 20.60
C ASP A 219 -2.24 2.14 19.78
N SER A 220 -2.11 2.17 18.45
CA SER A 220 -2.95 1.43 17.51
C SER A 220 -2.46 -0.01 17.28
N GLY A 221 -1.42 -0.43 17.99
CA GLY A 221 -0.89 -1.80 17.98
C GLY A 221 0.18 -2.08 16.93
N ALA A 222 0.78 -1.04 16.32
CA ALA A 222 1.89 -1.22 15.39
C ALA A 222 3.12 -1.81 16.09
N ASN A 223 3.82 -2.71 15.41
CA ASN A 223 5.03 -3.38 15.90
C ASN A 223 6.13 -3.31 14.83
N TYR A 224 7.38 -3.11 15.26
CA TYR A 224 8.53 -3.02 14.35
C TYR A 224 8.66 -4.25 13.44
N MET A 225 8.58 -5.45 14.01
CA MET A 225 8.73 -6.71 13.25
C MET A 225 7.57 -6.91 12.29
N SER A 226 6.34 -6.58 12.69
CA SER A 226 5.19 -6.74 11.80
C SER A 226 5.22 -5.79 10.60
N ILE A 227 5.81 -4.60 10.76
CA ILE A 227 6.05 -3.69 9.63
C ILE A 227 7.10 -4.28 8.67
N LEU A 228 8.21 -4.80 9.20
CA LEU A 228 9.22 -5.45 8.35
C LEU A 228 8.63 -6.63 7.56
N GLU A 229 7.92 -7.52 8.26
CA GLU A 229 7.28 -8.69 7.66
C GLU A 229 6.22 -8.32 6.60
N ALA A 230 5.39 -7.29 6.85
CA ALA A 230 4.36 -6.87 5.90
C ALA A 230 4.92 -6.33 4.57
N ASN A 231 6.18 -5.89 4.56
CA ASN A 231 6.81 -5.23 3.41
C ASN A 231 8.02 -6.00 2.84
N GLU A 232 8.22 -7.26 3.24
CA GLU A 232 9.39 -8.07 2.83
C GLU A 232 10.74 -7.39 3.11
N LEU A 233 10.83 -6.68 4.24
CA LEU A 233 12.03 -5.97 4.65
C LEU A 233 12.79 -6.72 5.75
N GLU A 234 14.10 -6.60 5.71
CA GLU A 234 15.02 -6.91 6.79
C GLU A 234 15.48 -5.62 7.49
N ALA A 235 16.00 -5.74 8.72
CA ALA A 235 16.48 -4.60 9.50
C ALA A 235 17.58 -3.77 8.81
N LYS A 236 18.34 -4.39 7.88
CA LYS A 236 19.41 -3.75 7.11
C LYS A 236 18.91 -2.97 5.89
N ASN A 237 17.65 -3.15 5.48
CA ASN A 237 17.12 -2.49 4.30
C ASN A 237 16.93 -1.00 4.55
N ILE A 238 17.21 -0.21 3.51
CA ILE A 238 16.96 1.22 3.48
C ILE A 238 15.56 1.44 2.89
N ILE A 239 14.78 2.31 3.52
CA ILE A 239 13.49 2.77 3.01
C ILE A 239 13.67 4.12 2.31
N PHE A 240 12.95 4.31 1.22
CA PHE A 240 13.05 5.46 0.33
C PHE A 240 11.73 6.25 0.30
N PRO A 241 11.79 7.59 0.14
CA PRO A 241 10.61 8.41 -0.09
C PRO A 241 9.80 8.00 -1.33
N PHE A 242 8.56 8.46 -1.40
CA PHE A 242 7.63 8.19 -2.51
C PHE A 242 7.30 6.70 -2.74
N THR A 243 7.65 5.83 -1.79
CA THR A 243 7.11 4.47 -1.69
C THR A 243 6.48 4.32 -0.31
N PRO A 244 5.17 4.03 -0.21
CA PRO A 244 4.53 3.85 1.07
C PRO A 244 4.92 2.51 1.70
N LEU A 245 4.89 2.48 3.03
CA LEU A 245 5.14 1.29 3.84
C LEU A 245 3.84 0.82 4.48
N LEU A 246 3.50 -0.46 4.37
CA LEU A 246 2.34 -1.02 5.05
C LEU A 246 2.61 -1.17 6.55
N VAL A 247 1.75 -0.58 7.37
CA VAL A 247 1.81 -0.64 8.83
C VAL A 247 0.61 -1.42 9.35
N PRO A 248 0.79 -2.65 9.88
CA PRO A 248 -0.29 -3.40 10.51
C PRO A 248 -0.76 -2.80 11.83
N LEU A 249 -2.08 -2.61 11.96
CA LEU A 249 -2.73 -2.00 13.12
C LEU A 249 -3.83 -2.91 13.69
N LYS A 250 -3.89 -2.99 15.02
CA LYS A 250 -4.91 -3.75 15.76
C LYS A 250 -6.13 -2.90 16.12
N LYS A 251 -5.99 -1.58 16.08
CA LYS A 251 -7.02 -0.58 16.37
C LYS A 251 -6.97 0.53 15.32
N GLU A 252 -8.05 1.31 15.23
CA GLU A 252 -8.09 2.50 14.38
C GLU A 252 -6.91 3.45 14.72
N PRO A 253 -6.19 3.97 13.71
CA PRO A 253 -5.18 5.00 13.91
C PRO A 253 -5.85 6.34 14.23
N ASN A 254 -5.28 7.10 15.16
CA ASN A 254 -5.63 8.51 15.33
C ASN A 254 -4.36 9.30 15.64
N ARG A 255 -4.38 10.58 15.28
CA ARG A 255 -3.41 11.54 15.78
C ARG A 255 -3.75 11.78 17.25
N LYS A 256 -2.75 11.86 18.11
CA LYS A 256 -2.96 12.33 19.48
C LYS A 256 -3.16 13.84 19.50
N LYS A 257 -4.01 14.33 20.39
CA LYS A 257 -3.90 15.72 20.85
C LYS A 257 -2.60 15.83 21.64
N SER A 258 -1.70 16.71 21.23
CA SER A 258 -0.51 17.05 22.02
C SER A 258 -0.92 17.71 23.32
#